data_AF-A0A7D5T517-F1
#
_entry.id   AF-A0A7D5T517-F1
#
_cell.length_a   1.000
_cell.length_b   1.000
_cell.length_c   1.000
_cell.angle_alpha   90.00
_cell.angle_beta   90.00
_cell.angle_gamma   90.00
#
_symmetry.space_group_name_H-M   'P 1'
#
loop_
_entity.id
_entity.type
_entity.pdbx_description
1 polymer ?
#
loop_
_entity_poly.entity_id
_entity_poly.type
_entity_poly.pdbx_seq_one_letter_code
_entity_poly.pdbx_strand_id
1 'polypeptide(L)'
;MTQIFRFTERCVSIAQRVTGERGESAAAVRGGGFAEYTLVSIHCLRIYLDASYRMTIDLLKEMPQITGEIGLDVADLPHPSTVCKAFDRIEMSVCRVLLRQSAQLHDPSKHAAIDATFYDRSAASRHYCQRTSYRVQKLKVTKLVDTDSQAVLDVHCSTNREGSDADLAEQIARRNAGDLRSLAADKGYDKQSLRESLRELDIRPLIKHRIFAPYDHAHNARIDENRYNQRSMTETVNSAVKRSLGFAVRARSWFREFREIALMCVVYNIKRAVKQ
;
A
#
# COMPACT_ATOMS: atom_id res chain seq x y z
N MET A 1 0.37 -26.44 -5.08
CA MET A 1 0.99 -25.39 -4.25
C MET A 1 -0.09 -24.69 -3.43
N THR A 2 0.18 -24.43 -2.15
CA THR A 2 -0.74 -23.71 -1.27
C THR A 2 -0.75 -22.21 -1.59
N GLN A 3 -1.79 -21.50 -1.15
CA GLN A 3 -1.90 -20.05 -1.36
C GLN A 3 -0.73 -19.27 -0.73
N ILE A 4 -0.29 -19.68 0.46
CA ILE A 4 0.84 -19.07 1.14
C ILE A 4 2.15 -19.27 0.37
N PHE A 5 2.37 -20.45 -0.22
CA PHE A 5 3.55 -20.70 -1.04
C PHE A 5 3.58 -19.80 -2.28
N ARG A 6 2.47 -19.71 -3.04
CA ARG A 6 2.37 -18.81 -4.20
C ARG A 6 2.56 -17.34 -3.81
N PHE A 7 2.04 -16.94 -2.65
CA PHE A 7 2.26 -15.60 -2.11
C PHE A 7 3.75 -15.35 -1.85
N THR A 8 4.43 -16.29 -1.18
CA THR A 8 5.86 -16.18 -0.86
C THR A 8 6.70 -16.11 -2.14
N GLU A 9 6.47 -17.00 -3.10
CA GLU A 9 7.18 -17.02 -4.39
C GLU A 9 7.07 -15.66 -5.10
N ARG A 10 5.85 -15.11 -5.20
CA ARG A 10 5.63 -13.79 -5.82
C ARG A 10 6.26 -12.66 -5.02
N CYS A 11 6.20 -12.72 -3.70
CA CYS A 11 6.82 -11.72 -2.83
C CYS A 11 8.35 -11.71 -2.98
N VAL A 12 8.99 -12.88 -2.93
CA VAL A 12 10.44 -13.04 -3.09
C VAL A 12 10.87 -12.56 -4.47
N SER A 13 10.16 -12.96 -5.53
CA SER A 13 10.47 -12.54 -6.90
C SER A 13 10.41 -11.02 -7.08
N ILE A 14 9.38 -10.36 -6.51
CA ILE A 14 9.28 -8.90 -6.54
C ILE A 14 10.38 -8.26 -5.69
N ALA A 15 10.63 -8.78 -4.48
CA ALA A 15 11.64 -8.23 -3.58
C ALA A 15 13.04 -8.27 -4.23
N GLN A 16 13.44 -9.42 -4.78
CA GLN A 16 14.73 -9.58 -5.49
C GLN A 16 14.88 -8.60 -6.66
N ARG A 17 13.80 -8.39 -7.43
CA ARG A 17 13.82 -7.44 -8.55
C ARG A 17 14.03 -6.00 -8.07
N VAL A 18 13.39 -5.63 -6.96
CA VAL A 18 13.43 -4.25 -6.44
C VAL A 18 14.73 -3.95 -5.71
N THR A 19 15.30 -4.91 -4.99
CA THR A 19 16.58 -4.74 -4.29
C THR A 19 17.78 -4.93 -5.22
N GLY A 20 17.57 -5.49 -6.42
CA GLY A 20 18.65 -5.78 -7.38
C GLY A 20 19.40 -7.07 -7.08
N GLU A 21 18.98 -7.83 -6.07
CA GLU A 21 19.68 -9.01 -5.53
C GLU A 21 19.22 -10.32 -6.20
N ARG A 22 18.93 -10.27 -7.50
CA ARG A 22 18.43 -11.45 -8.22
C ARG A 22 19.55 -12.49 -8.36
N GLY A 23 19.38 -13.63 -7.70
CA GLY A 23 20.37 -14.71 -7.69
C GLY A 23 21.43 -14.57 -6.59
N GLU A 24 21.28 -13.60 -5.68
CA GLU A 24 22.13 -13.50 -4.50
C GLU A 24 21.69 -14.48 -3.39
N SER A 25 22.64 -14.84 -2.53
CA SER A 25 22.37 -15.70 -1.36
C SER A 25 21.59 -14.94 -0.29
N ALA A 26 20.55 -15.56 0.27
CA ALA A 26 19.69 -14.94 1.29
C ALA A 26 20.44 -14.55 2.58
N ALA A 27 21.49 -15.30 2.91
CA ALA A 27 22.37 -15.07 4.04
C ALA A 27 23.84 -15.12 3.60
N ALA A 28 24.68 -14.30 4.24
CA ALA A 28 26.11 -14.31 3.98
C ALA A 28 26.77 -15.58 4.55
N VAL A 29 27.59 -16.26 3.72
CA VAL A 29 28.29 -17.54 4.03
C VAL A 29 29.18 -17.46 5.30
N ARG A 30 29.54 -16.26 5.77
CA ARG A 30 30.43 -16.04 6.93
C ARG A 30 29.80 -15.19 8.04
N GLY A 31 28.46 -15.21 8.17
CA GLY A 31 27.77 -14.60 9.32
C GLY A 31 27.62 -13.07 9.28
N GLY A 32 27.66 -12.47 8.08
CA GLY A 32 27.76 -11.01 7.88
C GLY A 32 26.45 -10.25 7.65
N GLY A 33 25.28 -10.91 7.60
CA GLY A 33 23.99 -10.25 7.36
C GLY A 33 23.05 -11.04 6.46
N PHE A 34 21.85 -10.50 6.27
CA PHE A 34 20.81 -11.02 5.37
C PHE A 34 20.65 -10.09 4.18
N ALA A 35 20.37 -10.66 3.01
CA ALA A 35 19.98 -9.89 1.83
C ALA A 35 18.74 -9.04 2.12
N GLU A 36 18.60 -7.89 1.45
CA GLU A 36 17.47 -7.00 1.67
C GLU A 36 16.15 -7.66 1.25
N TYR A 37 16.14 -8.41 0.14
CA TYR A 37 14.96 -9.11 -0.36
C TYR A 37 14.41 -10.12 0.66
N THR A 38 15.30 -10.80 1.39
CA THR A 38 14.97 -11.75 2.46
C THR A 38 14.16 -11.04 3.56
N LEU A 39 14.67 -9.91 4.03
CA LEU A 39 14.05 -9.15 5.12
C LEU A 39 12.72 -8.52 4.68
N VAL A 40 12.67 -7.97 3.47
CA VAL A 40 11.42 -7.48 2.84
C VAL A 40 10.37 -8.58 2.75
N SER A 41 10.77 -9.79 2.31
CA SER A 41 9.87 -10.93 2.17
C SER A 41 9.31 -11.40 3.52
N ILE A 42 10.16 -11.46 4.55
CA ILE A 42 9.74 -11.76 5.93
C ILE A 42 8.77 -10.69 6.45
N HIS A 43 8.99 -9.40 6.16
CA HIS A 43 8.06 -8.34 6.56
C HIS A 43 6.70 -8.44 5.86
N CYS A 44 6.69 -8.81 4.57
CA CYS A 44 5.44 -9.03 3.84
C CYS A 44 4.69 -10.26 4.39
N LEU A 45 5.39 -11.35 4.71
CA LEU A 45 4.80 -12.53 5.36
C LEU A 45 4.26 -12.22 6.75
N ARG A 46 4.99 -11.44 7.55
CA ARG A 46 4.51 -10.96 8.87
C ARG A 46 3.15 -10.25 8.74
N ILE A 47 3.01 -9.38 7.74
CA ILE A 47 1.76 -8.65 7.48
C ILE A 47 0.68 -9.60 6.94
N TYR A 48 1.03 -10.49 6.02
CA TYR A 48 0.12 -11.49 5.45
C TYR A 48 -0.51 -12.41 6.52
N LEU A 49 0.31 -12.84 7.48
CA LEU A 49 -0.06 -13.73 8.59
C LEU A 49 -0.61 -12.99 9.82
N ASP A 50 -0.64 -11.66 9.81
CA ASP A 50 -0.97 -10.82 10.95
C ASP A 50 -0.16 -11.18 12.23
N ALA A 51 1.11 -11.54 12.04
CA ALA A 51 1.96 -12.08 13.10
C ALA A 51 2.86 -11.01 13.77
N SER A 52 3.26 -11.27 15.02
CA SER A 52 4.34 -10.50 15.66
C SER A 52 5.69 -10.90 15.08
N TYR A 53 6.76 -10.13 15.32
CA TYR A 53 8.10 -10.50 14.86
C TYR A 53 8.53 -11.88 15.38
N ARG A 54 8.25 -12.20 16.65
CA ARG A 54 8.57 -13.51 17.23
C ARG A 54 7.77 -14.63 16.58
N MET A 55 6.44 -14.46 16.55
CA MET A 55 5.54 -15.45 15.96
C MET A 55 5.84 -15.68 14.48
N THR A 56 6.26 -14.67 13.73
CA THR A 56 6.67 -14.84 12.32
C THR A 56 7.83 -15.81 12.19
N ILE A 57 8.86 -15.67 13.03
CA ILE A 57 10.02 -16.56 13.01
C ILE A 57 9.66 -17.96 13.50
N ASP A 58 8.84 -18.07 14.54
CA ASP A 58 8.37 -19.38 15.03
C ASP A 58 7.54 -20.11 13.98
N LEU A 59 6.65 -19.40 13.28
CA LEU A 59 5.90 -19.96 12.14
C LEU A 59 6.84 -20.40 11.00
N LEU A 60 7.87 -19.62 10.67
CA LEU A 60 8.83 -20.00 9.62
C LEU A 60 9.65 -21.25 9.99
N LYS A 61 9.95 -21.48 11.27
CA LYS A 61 10.58 -22.74 11.70
C LYS A 61 9.70 -23.96 11.40
N GLU A 62 8.39 -23.79 11.58
CA GLU A 62 7.39 -24.84 11.30
C GLU A 62 7.01 -24.96 9.82
N MET A 63 7.49 -24.04 8.96
CA MET A 63 7.17 -23.99 7.52
C MET A 63 8.44 -24.05 6.65
N PRO A 64 9.20 -25.17 6.68
CA PRO A 64 10.49 -25.27 5.97
C PRO A 64 10.37 -25.03 4.47
N GLN A 65 9.24 -25.39 3.83
CA GLN A 65 8.99 -25.10 2.42
C GLN A 65 8.91 -23.59 2.13
N ILE A 66 8.30 -22.81 3.04
CA ILE A 66 8.19 -21.35 2.91
C ILE A 66 9.53 -20.70 3.23
N THR A 67 10.25 -21.21 4.23
CA THR A 67 11.58 -20.74 4.60
C THR A 67 12.59 -20.97 3.46
N GLY A 68 12.54 -22.15 2.83
CA GLY A 68 13.34 -22.45 1.64
C GLY A 68 13.00 -21.57 0.44
N GLU A 69 11.73 -21.22 0.23
CA GLU A 69 11.32 -20.28 -0.84
C GLU A 69 11.88 -18.87 -0.64
N ILE A 70 12.06 -18.44 0.61
CA ILE A 70 12.75 -17.17 0.94
C ILE A 70 14.27 -17.28 0.66
N GLY A 71 14.79 -18.50 0.50
CA GLY A 71 16.21 -18.81 0.33
C GLY A 71 16.95 -19.03 1.66
N LEU A 72 16.23 -19.27 2.75
CA LEU A 72 16.81 -19.54 4.06
C LEU A 72 16.65 -21.01 4.45
N ASP A 73 17.57 -21.47 5.30
CA ASP A 73 17.39 -22.69 6.07
C ASP A 73 16.81 -22.37 7.46
N VAL A 74 16.12 -23.34 8.07
CA VAL A 74 15.51 -23.19 9.40
C VAL A 74 16.55 -22.84 10.47
N ALA A 75 17.77 -23.35 10.33
CA ALA A 75 18.89 -23.07 11.23
C ALA A 75 19.40 -21.62 11.11
N ASP A 76 19.19 -20.99 9.96
CA ASP A 76 19.72 -19.66 9.62
C ASP A 76 18.68 -18.55 9.71
N LEU A 77 17.51 -18.84 10.29
CA LEU A 77 16.45 -17.85 10.45
C LEU A 77 16.91 -16.64 11.30
N PRO A 78 16.60 -15.40 10.87
CA PRO A 78 16.98 -14.22 11.63
C PRO A 78 16.31 -14.19 13.00
N HIS A 79 17.05 -13.73 14.01
CA HIS A 79 16.45 -13.43 15.30
C HIS A 79 15.34 -12.36 15.14
N PRO A 80 14.22 -12.42 15.90
CA PRO A 80 13.11 -11.46 15.77
C PRO A 80 13.51 -9.98 15.89
N SER A 81 14.53 -9.67 16.70
CA SER A 81 15.07 -8.31 16.81
C SER A 81 15.81 -7.85 15.56
N THR A 82 16.43 -8.76 14.80
CA THR A 82 17.07 -8.47 13.51
C THR A 82 16.01 -8.05 12.50
N VAL A 83 14.90 -8.78 12.40
CA VAL A 83 13.76 -8.40 11.53
C VAL A 83 13.18 -7.04 11.95
N CYS A 84 12.99 -6.81 13.26
CA CYS A 84 12.47 -5.52 13.75
C CYS A 84 13.39 -4.33 13.41
N LYS A 85 14.72 -4.52 13.49
CA LYS A 85 15.72 -3.49 13.15
C LYS A 85 15.87 -3.29 11.64
N ALA A 86 15.73 -4.37 10.86
CA ALA A 86 15.75 -4.31 9.39
C ALA A 86 14.67 -3.37 8.84
N PHE A 87 13.51 -3.31 9.50
CA PHE A 87 12.43 -2.42 9.09
C PHE A 87 12.80 -0.92 9.10
N ASP A 88 13.79 -0.53 9.89
CA ASP A 88 14.31 0.84 9.90
C ASP A 88 15.13 1.17 8.65
N ARG A 89 15.71 0.14 8.01
CA ARG A 89 16.58 0.27 6.84
C ARG A 89 15.81 0.25 5.53
N ILE A 90 14.60 -0.34 5.52
CA ILE A 90 13.75 -0.35 4.32
C ILE A 90 13.23 1.06 4.07
N GLU A 91 13.76 1.71 3.04
CA GLU A 91 13.37 3.07 2.69
C GLU A 91 11.94 3.13 2.13
N MET A 92 11.28 4.28 2.30
CA MET A 92 9.93 4.47 1.75
C MET A 92 9.94 4.42 0.20
N SER A 93 11.05 4.81 -0.43
CA SER A 93 11.26 4.67 -1.87
C SER A 93 11.19 3.19 -2.30
N VAL A 94 11.87 2.29 -1.58
CA VAL A 94 11.82 0.84 -1.81
C VAL A 94 10.39 0.33 -1.67
N CYS A 95 9.67 0.71 -0.61
CA CYS A 95 8.25 0.35 -0.43
C CYS A 95 7.36 0.80 -1.60
N ARG A 96 7.60 2.00 -2.16
CA ARG A 96 6.85 2.49 -3.32
C ARG A 96 7.17 1.71 -4.59
N VAL A 97 8.44 1.36 -4.81
CA VAL A 97 8.82 0.53 -5.98
C VAL A 97 8.23 -0.88 -5.85
N LEU A 98 8.25 -1.48 -4.65
CA LEU A 98 7.56 -2.75 -4.35
C LEU A 98 6.06 -2.63 -4.67
N LEU A 99 5.42 -1.53 -4.25
CA LEU A 99 4.00 -1.29 -4.51
C LEU A 99 3.72 -1.22 -6.02
N ARG A 100 4.51 -0.43 -6.76
CA ARG A 100 4.37 -0.32 -8.21
C ARG A 100 4.56 -1.68 -8.90
N GLN A 101 5.59 -2.45 -8.54
CA GLN A 101 5.82 -3.79 -9.10
C GLN A 101 4.68 -4.76 -8.76
N SER A 102 4.16 -4.72 -7.53
CA SER A 102 3.03 -5.57 -7.13
C SER A 102 1.74 -5.21 -7.88
N ALA A 103 1.55 -3.94 -8.23
CA ALA A 103 0.40 -3.50 -9.03
C ALA A 103 0.48 -3.98 -10.48
N GLN A 104 1.68 -4.09 -11.05
CA GLN A 104 1.89 -4.62 -12.40
C GLN A 104 1.49 -6.10 -12.55
N LEU A 105 1.29 -6.83 -11.44
CA LEU A 105 0.72 -8.19 -11.49
C LEU A 105 -0.73 -8.22 -12.00
N HIS A 106 -1.39 -7.07 -12.08
CA HIS A 106 -2.82 -6.92 -12.40
C HIS A 106 -3.09 -6.15 -13.69
N ASP A 107 -2.06 -5.92 -14.51
CA ASP A 107 -2.14 -5.17 -15.78
C ASP A 107 -3.01 -3.89 -15.67
N PRO A 108 -2.59 -2.87 -14.89
CA PRO A 108 -3.44 -1.70 -14.60
C PRO A 108 -4.01 -1.03 -15.86
N SER A 109 -5.31 -0.73 -15.82
CA SER A 109 -6.09 -0.11 -16.91
C SER A 109 -5.68 1.32 -17.26
N LYS A 110 -4.82 1.94 -16.44
CA LYS A 110 -4.41 3.36 -16.51
C LYS A 110 -5.54 4.33 -16.13
N HIS A 111 -6.68 3.81 -15.68
CA HIS A 111 -7.77 4.59 -15.12
C HIS A 111 -7.74 4.40 -13.62
N ALA A 112 -7.48 5.48 -12.89
CA ALA A 112 -7.32 5.41 -11.45
C ALA A 112 -8.32 6.31 -10.74
N ALA A 113 -8.57 5.97 -9.48
CA ALA A 113 -9.30 6.79 -8.54
C ALA A 113 -8.49 7.02 -7.28
N ILE A 114 -8.71 8.17 -6.65
CA ILE A 114 -8.01 8.56 -5.42
C ILE A 114 -9.00 8.86 -4.31
N ASP A 115 -8.69 8.34 -3.12
CA ASP A 115 -9.47 8.64 -1.92
C ASP A 115 -8.62 8.52 -0.65
N ALA A 116 -9.03 9.28 0.37
CA ALA A 116 -8.39 9.30 1.67
C ALA A 116 -9.11 8.38 2.65
N THR A 117 -8.34 7.67 3.47
CA THR A 117 -8.83 6.81 4.53
C THR A 117 -8.00 6.98 5.79
N PHE A 118 -8.51 6.47 6.91
CA PHE A 118 -7.84 6.58 8.21
C PHE A 118 -7.48 5.21 8.79
N TYR A 119 -6.28 5.10 9.34
CA TYR A 119 -5.84 3.94 10.12
C TYR A 119 -5.64 4.30 11.58
N ASP A 120 -5.85 3.34 12.46
CA ASP A 120 -5.71 3.53 13.90
C ASP A 120 -4.25 3.32 14.31
N ARG A 121 -3.69 4.22 15.11
CA ARG A 121 -2.32 4.06 15.66
C ARG A 121 -2.27 3.16 16.91
N SER A 122 -3.44 2.69 17.35
CA SER A 122 -3.57 1.69 18.39
C SER A 122 -4.80 0.83 18.12
N ALA A 123 -4.67 -0.49 18.32
CA ALA A 123 -5.77 -1.44 18.18
C ALA A 123 -6.71 -1.42 19.42
N ALA A 124 -7.01 -0.23 19.96
CA ALA A 124 -7.88 -0.10 21.12
C ALA A 124 -9.34 -0.45 20.73
N SER A 125 -9.99 -1.31 21.52
CA SER A 125 -11.38 -1.67 21.24
C SER A 125 -12.32 -0.49 21.48
N ARG A 126 -13.42 -0.42 20.72
CA ARG A 126 -14.43 0.64 20.88
C ARG A 126 -14.95 0.74 22.31
N HIS A 127 -15.19 -0.41 22.95
CA HIS A 127 -15.61 -0.49 24.35
C HIS A 127 -14.56 0.12 25.30
N TYR A 128 -13.27 -0.19 25.11
CA TYR A 128 -12.20 0.41 25.90
C TYR A 128 -12.13 1.93 25.70
N CYS A 129 -12.20 2.41 24.45
CA CYS A 129 -12.20 3.83 24.13
C CYS A 129 -13.36 4.58 24.79
N GLN A 130 -14.56 4.00 24.76
CA GLN A 130 -15.75 4.58 25.39
C GLN A 130 -15.63 4.63 26.92
N ARG A 131 -15.15 3.54 27.54
CA ARG A 131 -15.01 3.45 29.01
C ARG A 131 -13.95 4.40 29.57
N THR A 132 -12.88 4.63 28.82
CA THR A 132 -11.72 5.42 29.28
C THR A 132 -11.67 6.83 28.69
N SER A 133 -12.65 7.20 27.87
CA SER A 133 -12.62 8.41 27.05
C SER A 133 -11.33 8.53 26.19
N TYR A 134 -10.71 7.40 25.85
CA TYR A 134 -9.49 7.37 25.07
C TYR A 134 -9.77 7.58 23.59
N ARG A 135 -9.20 8.64 23.02
CA ARG A 135 -9.29 8.95 21.59
C ARG A 135 -8.09 8.37 20.84
N VAL A 136 -8.34 7.33 20.05
CA VAL A 136 -7.32 6.71 19.19
C VAL A 136 -6.82 7.74 18.17
N GLN A 137 -5.50 7.95 18.13
CA GLN A 137 -4.87 8.76 17.10
C GLN A 137 -5.04 8.09 15.73
N LYS A 138 -5.39 8.89 14.73
CA LYS A 138 -5.61 8.40 13.36
C LYS A 138 -4.46 8.83 12.46
N LEU A 139 -4.00 7.90 11.64
CA LEU A 139 -3.09 8.15 10.53
C LEU A 139 -3.91 8.36 9.25
N LYS A 140 -3.71 9.48 8.55
CA LYS A 140 -4.37 9.73 7.26
C LYS A 140 -3.56 9.05 6.16
N VAL A 141 -4.25 8.30 5.30
CA VAL A 141 -3.67 7.56 4.19
C VAL A 141 -4.49 7.82 2.95
N THR A 142 -3.88 8.39 1.91
CA THR A 142 -4.50 8.58 0.60
C THR A 142 -3.97 7.53 -0.36
N LYS A 143 -4.87 6.77 -0.99
CA LYS A 143 -4.50 5.70 -1.91
C LYS A 143 -4.94 6.03 -3.32
N LEU A 144 -4.08 5.72 -4.28
CA LEU A 144 -4.38 5.67 -5.69
C LEU A 144 -4.66 4.23 -6.08
N VAL A 145 -5.81 3.99 -6.70
CA VAL A 145 -6.31 2.65 -7.00
C VAL A 145 -6.69 2.58 -8.46
N ASP A 146 -6.27 1.53 -9.16
CA ASP A 146 -6.77 1.25 -10.50
C ASP A 146 -8.25 0.86 -10.44
N THR A 147 -9.09 1.52 -11.24
CA THR A 147 -10.54 1.36 -11.15
C THR A 147 -11.04 0.03 -11.66
N ASP A 148 -10.29 -0.63 -12.54
CA ASP A 148 -10.71 -1.90 -13.14
C ASP A 148 -10.10 -3.07 -12.38
N SER A 149 -8.76 -3.09 -12.32
CA SER A 149 -8.04 -4.17 -11.68
C SER A 149 -8.12 -4.12 -10.16
N GLN A 150 -8.51 -2.99 -9.56
CA GLN A 150 -8.56 -2.74 -8.12
C GLN A 150 -7.20 -2.87 -7.42
N ALA A 151 -6.10 -2.81 -8.18
CA ALA A 151 -4.75 -2.78 -7.63
C ALA A 151 -4.47 -1.41 -6.98
N VAL A 152 -3.78 -1.41 -5.84
CA VAL A 152 -3.28 -0.16 -5.25
C VAL A 152 -2.00 0.24 -6.00
N LEU A 153 -2.02 1.42 -6.62
CA LEU A 153 -0.94 1.92 -7.47
C LEU A 153 0.10 2.73 -6.68
N ASP A 154 -0.38 3.60 -5.79
CA ASP A 154 0.48 4.43 -4.95
C ASP A 154 -0.24 4.80 -3.64
N VAL A 155 0.53 5.24 -2.66
CA VAL A 155 0.04 5.67 -1.36
C VAL A 155 0.79 6.90 -0.87
N HIS A 156 0.08 7.76 -0.14
CA HIS A 156 0.66 8.82 0.66
C HIS A 156 0.10 8.75 2.09
N CYS A 157 0.99 8.81 3.07
CA CYS A 157 0.64 8.81 4.47
C CYS A 157 1.00 10.17 5.05
N SER A 158 0.14 10.73 5.89
CA SER A 158 0.45 11.96 6.62
C SER A 158 0.09 11.85 8.09
N THR A 159 0.99 12.36 8.94
CA THR A 159 0.79 12.48 10.38
C THR A 159 0.08 13.76 10.77
N ASN A 160 0.15 14.80 9.93
CA ASN A 160 -0.52 16.07 10.10
C ASN A 160 -1.62 16.23 9.04
N ARG A 161 -2.50 17.22 9.22
CA ARG A 161 -3.56 17.53 8.24
C ARG A 161 -3.21 18.79 7.46
N GLU A 162 -1.91 19.01 7.26
CA GLU A 162 -1.40 20.16 6.51
C GLU A 162 -1.55 19.89 5.01
N GLY A 163 -1.92 20.94 4.27
CA GLY A 163 -2.26 20.84 2.85
C GLY A 163 -3.69 20.35 2.60
N SER A 164 -4.24 20.72 1.44
CA SER A 164 -5.56 20.22 1.03
C SER A 164 -5.44 18.82 0.44
N ASP A 165 -6.53 18.05 0.48
CA ASP A 165 -6.59 16.74 -0.18
C ASP A 165 -6.32 16.82 -1.68
N ALA A 166 -6.66 17.95 -2.31
CA ALA A 166 -6.32 18.23 -3.70
C ALA A 166 -4.80 18.39 -3.92
N ASP A 167 -4.06 19.01 -3.00
CA ASP A 167 -2.60 19.15 -3.12
C ASP A 167 -1.91 17.78 -3.00
N LEU A 168 -2.40 16.93 -2.09
CA LEU A 168 -1.91 15.56 -1.95
C LEU A 168 -2.23 14.72 -3.19
N ALA A 169 -3.42 14.89 -3.76
CA ALA A 169 -3.80 14.23 -5.00
C ALA A 169 -2.91 14.64 -6.17
N GLU A 170 -2.55 15.92 -6.26
CA GLU A 170 -1.62 16.41 -7.27
C GLU A 170 -0.24 15.77 -7.11
N GLN A 171 0.31 15.70 -5.90
CA GLN A 171 1.59 15.05 -5.64
C GLN A 171 1.58 13.56 -6.01
N ILE A 172 0.49 12.85 -5.70
CA ILE A 172 0.31 11.45 -6.11
C ILE A 172 0.23 11.34 -7.63
N ALA A 173 -0.54 12.20 -8.30
CA ALA A 173 -0.66 12.19 -9.76
C ALA A 173 0.69 12.46 -10.44
N ARG A 174 1.48 13.44 -9.96
CA ARG A 174 2.82 13.74 -10.48
C ARG A 174 3.76 12.53 -10.39
N ARG A 175 3.72 11.76 -9.30
CA ARG A 175 4.54 10.54 -9.15
C ARG A 175 4.13 9.41 -10.09
N ASN A 176 2.90 9.42 -10.58
CA ASN A 176 2.33 8.39 -11.46
C ASN A 176 2.03 8.95 -12.87
N ALA A 177 2.64 10.09 -13.21
CA ALA A 177 2.50 10.67 -14.54
C ALA A 177 3.07 9.72 -15.60
N GLY A 178 2.41 9.65 -16.76
CA GLY A 178 2.74 8.70 -17.84
C GLY A 178 2.10 7.31 -17.69
N ASP A 179 1.76 6.90 -16.46
CA ASP A 179 1.06 5.63 -16.20
C ASP A 179 -0.47 5.78 -16.20
N LEU A 180 -0.97 7.01 -16.10
CA LEU A 180 -2.41 7.32 -15.96
C LEU A 180 -2.95 8.04 -17.19
N ARG A 181 -4.15 7.63 -17.61
CA ARG A 181 -4.96 8.32 -18.63
C ARG A 181 -6.06 9.17 -18.02
N SER A 182 -6.57 8.79 -16.85
CA SER A 182 -7.58 9.57 -16.13
C SER A 182 -7.50 9.35 -14.63
N LEU A 183 -7.86 10.38 -13.88
CA LEU A 183 -7.94 10.34 -12.42
C LEU A 183 -9.32 10.77 -11.93
N ALA A 184 -10.03 9.86 -11.28
CA ALA A 184 -11.29 10.13 -10.62
C ALA A 184 -11.10 10.45 -9.12
N ALA A 185 -11.80 11.47 -8.64
CA ALA A 185 -11.81 11.82 -7.22
C ALA A 185 -13.18 12.37 -6.83
N ASP A 186 -13.49 12.30 -5.54
CA ASP A 186 -14.74 12.89 -5.05
C ASP A 186 -14.76 14.43 -5.19
N LYS A 187 -15.95 15.03 -5.13
CA LYS A 187 -16.15 16.50 -5.10
C LYS A 187 -15.38 17.20 -3.98
N GLY A 188 -15.00 16.47 -2.92
CA GLY A 188 -14.05 16.94 -1.91
C GLY A 188 -12.75 17.50 -2.50
N TYR A 189 -12.28 16.96 -3.63
CA TYR A 189 -11.05 17.33 -4.34
C TYR A 189 -11.24 18.41 -5.41
N ASP A 190 -12.40 19.07 -5.45
CA ASP A 190 -12.66 20.14 -6.41
C ASP A 190 -11.73 21.34 -6.15
N LYS A 191 -10.70 21.47 -7.01
CA LYS A 191 -9.72 22.56 -7.01
C LYS A 191 -9.25 22.79 -8.44
N GLN A 192 -9.27 24.04 -8.89
CA GLN A 192 -8.90 24.40 -10.27
C GLN A 192 -7.43 24.07 -10.55
N SER A 193 -6.51 24.40 -9.64
CA SER A 193 -5.08 24.10 -9.81
C SER A 193 -4.82 22.61 -9.97
N LEU A 194 -5.55 21.73 -9.26
CA LEU A 194 -5.44 20.29 -9.44
C LEU A 194 -5.85 19.88 -10.86
N ARG A 195 -6.90 20.47 -11.43
CA ARG A 195 -7.35 20.13 -12.81
C ARG A 195 -6.34 20.57 -13.85
N GLU A 196 -5.76 21.75 -13.67
CA GLU A 196 -4.72 22.28 -14.55
C GLU A 196 -3.48 21.39 -14.48
N SER A 197 -2.97 21.10 -13.28
CA SER A 197 -1.85 20.17 -13.08
C SER A 197 -2.11 18.78 -13.68
N LEU A 198 -3.32 18.24 -13.55
CA LEU A 198 -3.65 16.94 -14.17
C LEU A 198 -3.60 17.01 -15.69
N ARG A 199 -4.12 18.09 -16.30
CA ARG A 199 -4.08 18.27 -17.76
C ARG A 199 -2.66 18.48 -18.28
N GLU A 200 -1.80 19.19 -17.54
CA GLU A 200 -0.37 19.35 -17.87
C GLU A 200 0.37 18.01 -17.88
N LEU A 201 -0.08 17.05 -17.06
CA LEU A 201 0.45 15.69 -17.01
C LEU A 201 -0.20 14.74 -18.02
N ASP A 202 -1.05 15.24 -18.93
CA ASP A 202 -1.88 14.46 -19.87
C ASP A 202 -2.84 13.47 -19.19
N ILE A 203 -3.29 13.80 -17.97
CA ILE A 203 -4.25 13.02 -17.19
C ILE A 203 -5.62 13.69 -17.25
N ARG A 204 -6.63 13.00 -17.78
CA ARG A 204 -8.00 13.53 -17.80
C ARG A 204 -8.57 13.61 -16.38
N PRO A 205 -8.91 14.80 -15.86
CA PRO A 205 -9.55 14.91 -14.55
C PRO A 205 -11.01 14.48 -14.62
N LEU A 206 -11.39 13.55 -13.74
CA LEU A 206 -12.77 13.10 -13.52
C LEU A 206 -13.19 13.47 -12.11
N ILE A 207 -13.33 14.78 -11.86
CA ILE A 207 -13.67 15.32 -10.56
C ILE A 207 -14.83 16.29 -10.80
N LYS A 208 -15.99 16.03 -10.19
CA LYS A 208 -17.15 16.92 -10.32
C LYS A 208 -16.87 18.24 -9.59
N HIS A 209 -17.32 19.34 -10.17
CA HIS A 209 -17.39 20.66 -9.55
C HIS A 209 -18.40 20.65 -8.39
N ARG A 210 -18.03 21.30 -7.30
CA ARG A 210 -18.98 21.74 -6.27
C ARG A 210 -19.86 22.82 -6.89
N ILE A 211 -21.17 22.75 -6.62
CA ILE A 211 -22.14 23.61 -7.28
C ILE A 211 -22.22 24.92 -6.50
N PHE A 212 -21.67 25.98 -7.08
CA PHE A 212 -21.79 27.34 -6.58
C PHE A 212 -22.51 28.25 -7.59
N ALA A 213 -22.52 27.87 -8.88
CA ALA A 213 -23.15 28.61 -9.96
C ALA A 213 -23.73 27.68 -11.05
N PRO A 214 -24.63 28.18 -11.92
CA PRO A 214 -25.23 27.39 -13.01
C PRO A 214 -24.21 26.76 -13.97
N TYR A 215 -23.07 27.41 -14.21
CA TYR A 215 -22.03 26.85 -15.10
C TYR A 215 -21.38 25.58 -14.52
N ASP A 216 -21.39 25.37 -13.21
CA ASP A 216 -20.86 24.14 -12.59
C ASP A 216 -21.68 22.91 -13.00
N HIS A 217 -22.99 23.07 -13.22
CA HIS A 217 -23.83 22.02 -13.78
C HIS A 217 -23.40 21.67 -15.21
N ALA A 218 -23.14 22.68 -16.04
CA ALA A 218 -22.67 22.47 -17.41
C ALA A 218 -21.31 21.78 -17.46
N HIS A 219 -20.37 22.14 -16.57
CA HIS A 219 -19.09 21.44 -16.45
C HIS A 219 -19.26 20.00 -16.00
N ASN A 220 -20.10 19.75 -14.99
CA ASN A 220 -20.38 18.41 -14.49
C ASN A 220 -21.05 17.51 -15.54
N ALA A 221 -21.91 18.05 -16.40
CA ALA A 221 -22.58 17.31 -17.47
C ALA A 221 -21.61 16.83 -18.57
N ARG A 222 -20.42 17.42 -18.68
CA ARG A 222 -19.38 17.01 -19.66
C ARG A 222 -18.48 15.88 -19.13
N ILE A 223 -18.58 15.53 -17.85
CA ILE A 223 -17.80 14.45 -17.25
C ILE A 223 -18.48 13.13 -17.60
N ASP A 224 -17.69 12.16 -18.07
CA ASP A 224 -18.16 10.79 -18.28
C ASP A 224 -18.61 10.20 -16.94
N GLU A 225 -19.93 10.03 -16.80
CA GLU A 225 -20.53 9.60 -15.54
C GLU A 225 -20.15 8.16 -15.20
N ASN A 226 -20.06 7.27 -16.19
CA ASN A 226 -19.67 5.89 -15.97
C ASN A 226 -18.26 5.82 -15.42
N ARG A 227 -17.31 6.54 -16.00
CA ARG A 227 -15.92 6.60 -15.51
C ARG A 227 -15.81 7.32 -14.18
N TYR A 228 -16.56 8.39 -13.95
CA TYR A 228 -16.58 9.09 -12.66
C TYR A 228 -17.09 8.18 -11.53
N ASN A 229 -18.13 7.39 -11.77
CA ASN A 229 -18.74 6.53 -10.75
C ASN A 229 -17.80 5.39 -10.29
N GLN A 230 -16.83 5.02 -11.12
CA GLN A 230 -15.76 4.09 -10.75
C GLN A 230 -14.89 4.60 -9.59
N ARG A 231 -14.98 5.88 -9.20
CA ARG A 231 -14.31 6.40 -7.99
C ARG A 231 -14.65 5.60 -6.74
N SER A 232 -15.86 5.01 -6.67
CA SER A 232 -16.31 4.17 -5.55
C SER A 232 -15.47 2.90 -5.34
N MET A 233 -14.65 2.51 -6.33
CA MET A 233 -13.74 1.38 -6.19
C MET A 233 -12.65 1.64 -5.14
N THR A 234 -12.29 2.90 -4.87
CA THR A 234 -11.34 3.22 -3.80
C THR A 234 -11.89 2.83 -2.42
N GLU A 235 -13.18 3.07 -2.16
CA GLU A 235 -13.84 2.68 -0.92
C GLU A 235 -13.86 1.15 -0.76
N THR A 236 -14.15 0.43 -1.85
CA THR A 236 -14.12 -1.04 -1.90
C THR A 236 -12.73 -1.57 -1.56
N VAL A 237 -11.68 -1.03 -2.19
CA VAL A 237 -10.29 -1.43 -1.93
C VAL A 237 -9.86 -1.05 -0.53
N ASN A 238 -10.23 0.14 -0.03
CA ASN A 238 -9.96 0.56 1.34
C ASN A 238 -10.57 -0.40 2.36
N SER A 239 -11.83 -0.79 2.16
CA SER A 239 -12.51 -1.79 2.98
C SER A 239 -11.84 -3.16 2.88
N ALA A 240 -11.50 -3.62 1.67
CA ALA A 240 -10.87 -4.92 1.46
C ALA A 240 -9.50 -5.02 2.13
N VAL A 241 -8.64 -4.01 1.99
CA VAL A 241 -7.33 -3.94 2.67
C VAL A 241 -7.54 -4.02 4.19
N LYS A 242 -8.42 -3.20 4.75
CA LYS A 242 -8.62 -3.14 6.22
C LYS A 242 -9.22 -4.42 6.79
N ARG A 243 -10.18 -5.03 6.10
CA ARG A 243 -10.78 -6.31 6.53
C ARG A 243 -9.80 -7.48 6.43
N SER A 244 -8.88 -7.44 5.47
CA SER A 244 -7.97 -8.56 5.22
C SER A 244 -6.61 -8.47 5.92
N LEU A 245 -6.14 -7.26 6.26
CA LEU A 245 -4.82 -7.02 6.85
C LEU A 245 -4.87 -6.17 8.13
N GLY A 246 -6.07 -5.77 8.57
CA GLY A 246 -6.27 -4.96 9.78
C GLY A 246 -6.50 -3.47 9.51
N PHE A 247 -7.16 -2.82 10.47
CA PHE A 247 -7.50 -1.39 10.42
C PHE A 247 -6.55 -0.51 11.25
N ALA A 248 -5.61 -1.11 11.98
CA ALA A 248 -4.65 -0.43 12.83
C ALA A 248 -3.21 -0.77 12.42
N VAL A 249 -2.32 0.21 12.50
CA VAL A 249 -0.87 0.00 12.35
C VAL A 249 -0.30 -0.54 13.67
N ARG A 250 0.69 -1.44 13.56
CA ARG A 250 1.40 -2.02 14.72
C ARG A 250 2.64 -1.20 15.07
N ALA A 251 3.21 -0.53 14.07
CA ALA A 251 4.31 0.41 14.25
C ALA A 251 3.95 1.55 15.22
N ARG A 252 4.96 2.04 15.94
CA ARG A 252 4.81 3.13 16.94
C ARG A 252 5.51 4.43 16.55
N SER A 253 6.40 4.38 15.57
CA SER A 253 7.07 5.56 15.02
C SER A 253 6.50 5.86 13.63
N TRP A 254 6.30 7.14 13.32
CA TRP A 254 5.59 7.57 12.12
C TRP A 254 6.18 7.00 10.82
N PHE A 255 7.51 6.93 10.70
CA PHE A 255 8.16 6.41 9.50
C PHE A 255 7.92 4.91 9.31
N ARG A 256 7.87 4.14 10.41
CA ARG A 256 7.49 2.72 10.39
C ARG A 256 6.01 2.54 10.06
N GLU A 257 5.14 3.41 10.59
CA GLU A 257 3.71 3.39 10.25
C GLU A 257 3.51 3.57 8.74
N PHE A 258 4.24 4.50 8.12
CA PHE A 258 4.13 4.76 6.69
C PHE A 258 4.59 3.57 5.84
N ARG A 259 5.74 2.98 6.21
CA ARG A 259 6.27 1.78 5.56
C ARG A 259 5.34 0.58 5.74
N GLU A 260 4.73 0.43 6.92
CA GLU A 260 3.78 -0.66 7.19
C GLU A 260 2.55 -0.53 6.30
N ILE A 261 1.98 0.68 6.16
CA ILE A 261 0.87 0.93 5.25
C ILE A 261 1.22 0.62 3.79
N ALA A 262 2.41 1.02 3.34
CA ALA A 262 2.86 0.72 1.98
C ALA A 262 3.00 -0.79 1.75
N LEU A 263 3.64 -1.51 2.68
CA LEU A 263 3.76 -2.97 2.59
C LEU A 263 2.39 -3.67 2.72
N MET A 264 1.44 -3.15 3.50
CA MET A 264 0.07 -3.66 3.49
C MET A 264 -0.57 -3.58 2.10
N CYS A 265 -0.32 -2.50 1.35
CA CYS A 265 -0.82 -2.37 -0.02
C CYS A 265 -0.09 -3.34 -0.98
N VAL A 266 1.22 -3.55 -0.81
CA VAL A 266 1.99 -4.58 -1.54
C VAL A 266 1.41 -5.97 -1.29
N VAL A 267 1.23 -6.34 -0.02
CA VAL A 267 0.67 -7.63 0.40
C VAL A 267 -0.73 -7.82 -0.14
N TYR A 268 -1.56 -6.78 -0.13
CA TYR A 268 -2.90 -6.82 -0.71
C TYR A 268 -2.86 -7.13 -2.21
N ASN A 269 -2.03 -6.43 -2.98
CA ASN A 269 -1.90 -6.66 -4.42
C ASN A 269 -1.43 -8.09 -4.71
N ILE A 270 -0.37 -8.57 -4.04
CA ILE A 270 0.14 -9.94 -4.24
C ILE A 270 -0.92 -10.97 -3.84
N LYS A 271 -1.58 -10.79 -2.68
CA LYS A 271 -2.64 -11.68 -2.19
C LYS A 271 -3.82 -11.77 -3.16
N ARG A 272 -4.13 -10.70 -3.90
CA ARG A 272 -5.15 -10.73 -4.96
C ARG A 272 -4.66 -11.45 -6.21
N ALA A 273 -3.42 -11.21 -6.64
CA ALA A 273 -2.86 -11.86 -7.83
C ALA A 273 -2.78 -13.38 -7.68
N VAL A 274 -2.48 -13.89 -6.48
CA VAL A 274 -2.39 -15.35 -6.24
C VAL A 274 -3.75 -16.04 -6.00
N LYS A 275 -4.84 -15.27 -5.89
CA LYS A 275 -6.22 -15.78 -5.76
C LYS A 275 -6.92 -15.92 -7.10
N GLN A 276 -6.46 -15.18 -8.10
CA GLN A 276 -6.88 -15.33 -9.49
C GLN A 276 -6.28 -16.64 -10.05
#